data_AF-Q6DCC3-F1
#
_entry.id   AF-Q6DCC3-F1
#
_cell.length_a   1.000
_cell.length_b   1.000
_cell.length_c   1.000
_cell.angle_alpha   90.00
_cell.angle_beta   90.00
_cell.angle_gamma   90.00
#
_symmetry.space_group_name_H-M   'P 1'
#
loop_
_entity.id
_entity.type
_entity.pdbx_description
1 polymer ?
#
loop_
_entity_poly.entity_id
_entity_poly.type
_entity_poly.pdbx_seq_one_letter_code
_entity_poly.pdbx_strand_id
1 'polypeptide(L)'
;MFAKATKNFLKDIDAGGGLIPVFSLNDSDKAQLLCVVAKTRRFWRWQKPKYHFSSCFCTLSDLMTDERAIKPVVVESEFVTYEGTFGDTIKGNIGAEVGALQMNTSGCGFVENQSSFGTLRKQEVDMQHVMKDVQDRYC
;
A
#
# COMPACT_ATOMS: atom_id res chain seq x y z
N MET A 1 6.61 -7.28 -10.02
CA MET A 1 5.96 -6.32 -10.96
C MET A 1 4.79 -5.60 -10.31
N PHE A 2 3.77 -6.29 -9.81
CA PHE A 2 2.59 -5.70 -9.15
C PHE A 2 2.90 -4.64 -8.06
N ALA A 3 3.74 -4.99 -7.07
CA ALA A 3 4.21 -4.06 -6.04
C ALA A 3 4.73 -2.71 -6.57
N LYS A 4 5.42 -2.72 -7.72
CA LYS A 4 5.98 -1.53 -8.37
C LYS A 4 4.87 -0.74 -9.07
N ALA A 5 3.96 -1.42 -9.75
CA ALA A 5 2.80 -0.81 -10.40
C ALA A 5 1.89 -0.09 -9.38
N THR A 6 1.51 -0.75 -8.28
CA THR A 6 0.66 -0.15 -7.24
C THR A 6 1.33 1.05 -6.59
N LYS A 7 2.65 0.97 -6.33
CA LYS A 7 3.41 2.09 -5.75
C LYS A 7 3.50 3.27 -6.70
N ASN A 8 3.66 3.04 -8.00
CA ASN A 8 3.71 4.12 -9.00
C ASN A 8 2.32 4.73 -9.19
N PHE A 9 1.28 3.90 -9.29
CA PHE A 9 -0.11 4.35 -9.33
C PHE A 9 -0.44 5.30 -8.17
N LEU A 10 -0.11 4.92 -6.93
CA LEU A 10 -0.35 5.78 -5.77
C LEU A 10 0.41 7.10 -5.79
N LYS A 11 1.59 7.17 -6.42
CA LYS A 11 2.28 8.46 -6.56
C LYS A 11 1.49 9.42 -7.44
N ASP A 12 0.81 8.90 -8.44
CA ASP A 12 0.07 9.70 -9.41
C ASP A 12 -1.30 10.12 -8.86
N ILE A 13 -1.96 9.25 -8.07
CA ILE A 13 -3.32 9.51 -7.57
C ILE A 13 -3.38 10.09 -6.14
N ASP A 14 -2.34 9.91 -5.33
CA ASP A 14 -2.32 10.31 -3.92
C ASP A 14 -0.98 10.94 -3.54
N ALA A 15 -0.81 12.19 -3.96
CA ALA A 15 0.36 13.00 -3.61
C ALA A 15 0.50 13.22 -2.08
N GLY A 16 -0.61 13.11 -1.33
CA GLY A 16 -0.63 13.26 0.12
C GLY A 16 -0.10 12.04 0.88
N GLY A 17 -0.03 10.87 0.24
CA GLY A 17 0.53 9.64 0.82
C GLY A 17 -0.32 9.04 1.95
N GLY A 18 -1.64 9.27 1.93
CA GLY A 18 -2.58 8.65 2.85
C GLY A 18 -2.90 7.19 2.49
N LEU A 19 -2.81 6.84 1.21
CA LEU A 19 -3.03 5.51 0.69
C LEU A 19 -1.79 4.63 0.86
N ILE A 20 -2.03 3.39 1.27
CA ILE A 20 -0.98 2.38 1.48
C ILE A 20 -1.03 1.41 0.29
N PRO A 21 0.08 1.22 -0.44
CA PRO A 21 0.09 0.30 -1.56
C PRO A 21 0.03 -1.14 -1.07
N VAL A 22 -0.81 -1.96 -1.71
CA VAL A 22 -0.79 -3.41 -1.57
C VAL A 22 0.32 -3.96 -2.46
N PHE A 23 1.22 -4.76 -1.87
CA PHE A 23 2.42 -5.26 -2.56
C PHE A 23 2.26 -6.64 -3.19
N SER A 24 1.27 -7.42 -2.76
CA SER A 24 1.02 -8.78 -3.22
C SER A 24 -0.43 -8.93 -3.66
N LEU A 25 -0.65 -9.54 -4.82
CA LEU A 25 -2.01 -9.89 -5.28
C LEU A 25 -2.67 -10.87 -4.30
N ASN A 26 -1.93 -11.83 -3.75
CA ASN A 26 -2.50 -12.78 -2.78
C ASN A 26 -2.90 -12.12 -1.45
N ASP A 27 -2.42 -10.90 -1.18
CA ASP A 27 -2.82 -10.14 0.01
C ASP A 27 -3.96 -9.15 -0.29
N SER A 28 -4.39 -8.99 -1.55
CA SER A 28 -5.51 -8.09 -1.87
C SER A 28 -6.79 -8.53 -1.19
N ASP A 29 -7.04 -9.84 -1.13
CA ASP A 29 -8.26 -10.42 -0.58
C ASP A 29 -8.34 -10.23 0.95
N LYS A 30 -7.20 -9.95 1.59
CA LYS A 30 -7.09 -9.66 3.02
C LYS A 30 -7.37 -8.19 3.34
N ALA A 31 -7.27 -7.31 2.34
CA ALA A 31 -7.50 -5.87 2.47
C ALA A 31 -9.00 -5.54 2.31
N GLN A 32 -9.84 -6.20 3.11
CA GLN A 32 -11.28 -5.94 3.11
C GLN A 32 -11.63 -4.68 3.91
N LEU A 33 -12.78 -4.09 3.60
CA LEU A 33 -13.31 -2.95 4.35
C LEU A 33 -13.49 -3.31 5.82
N LEU A 34 -13.16 -2.36 6.70
CA LEU A 34 -13.19 -2.54 8.16
C LEU A 34 -12.27 -3.64 8.71
N CYS A 35 -11.34 -4.18 7.91
CA CYS A 35 -10.32 -5.11 8.37
C CYS A 35 -9.32 -4.39 9.28
N VAL A 36 -8.97 -5.03 10.40
CA VAL A 36 -8.01 -4.50 11.37
C VAL A 36 -6.61 -4.96 11.00
N VAL A 37 -5.68 -4.01 10.85
CA VAL A 37 -4.29 -4.30 10.48
C VAL A 37 -3.31 -3.91 11.58
N ALA A 38 -2.30 -4.73 11.78
CA ALA A 38 -1.23 -4.43 12.71
C ALA A 38 -0.17 -3.55 12.03
N LYS A 39 0.15 -2.41 12.66
CA LYS A 39 1.22 -1.52 12.21
C LYS A 39 2.53 -1.87 12.91
N THR A 40 3.55 -2.22 12.15
CA THR A 40 4.90 -2.45 12.69
C THR A 40 5.51 -1.13 13.14
N ARG A 41 5.97 -1.10 14.40
CA ARG A 41 6.69 0.06 14.94
C ARG A 41 8.00 0.23 14.19
N ARG A 42 8.32 1.49 13.85
CA ARG A 42 9.57 1.84 13.17
C ARG A 42 10.70 1.86 14.19
N PHE A 43 11.81 1.20 13.89
CA PHE A 43 13.05 1.36 14.67
C PHE A 43 13.78 2.66 14.25
N TRP A 44 13.67 3.08 12.99
CA TRP A 44 14.29 4.31 12.48
C TRP A 44 13.28 5.26 11.84
N ARG A 45 13.42 6.59 12.06
CA ARG A 45 12.54 7.62 11.48
C ARG A 45 12.44 7.58 9.95
N TRP A 46 13.49 7.13 9.25
CA TRP A 46 13.50 7.00 7.78
C TRP A 46 12.78 5.75 7.25
N GLN A 47 12.55 4.75 8.09
CA GLN A 47 11.85 3.54 7.65
C GLN A 47 10.37 3.84 7.44
N LYS A 48 9.81 3.42 6.30
CA LYS A 48 8.37 3.46 6.11
C LYS A 48 7.69 2.42 7.01
N PRO A 49 6.53 2.73 7.60
CA PRO A 49 5.83 1.78 8.46
C PRO A 49 5.32 0.64 7.57
N LYS A 50 5.41 -0.58 8.07
CA LYS A 50 4.82 -1.75 7.40
C LYS A 50 3.50 -2.07 8.08
N TYR A 51 2.53 -2.48 7.29
CA TYR A 51 1.24 -2.96 7.76
C TYR A 51 1.19 -4.44 7.44
N HIS A 52 0.91 -5.24 8.45
CA HIS A 52 0.69 -6.67 8.28
C HIS A 52 -0.80 -6.92 8.49
N PHE A 53 -1.44 -7.46 7.46
CA PHE A 53 -2.72 -8.14 7.62
C PHE A 53 -2.45 -9.30 8.59
N SER A 54 -3.14 -9.32 9.72
CA SER A 54 -2.97 -10.41 10.69
C SER A 54 -3.28 -11.75 10.03
N SER A 55 -2.64 -12.82 10.50
CA SER A 55 -2.94 -14.18 10.03
C SER A 55 -4.37 -14.60 10.36
N CYS A 56 -4.96 -13.99 11.40
CA CYS A 56 -6.38 -14.05 11.69
C CYS A 56 -7.08 -12.91 10.96
N PHE A 57 -8.09 -13.22 10.15
CA PHE A 57 -8.96 -12.23 9.56
C PHE A 57 -9.85 -11.66 10.66
N CYS A 58 -9.55 -10.45 11.13
CA CYS A 58 -10.32 -9.75 12.16
C CYS A 58 -10.90 -8.48 11.56
N THR A 59 -12.23 -8.40 11.58
CA THR A 59 -12.97 -7.20 11.21
C THR A 59 -13.26 -6.36 12.45
N LEU A 60 -13.61 -5.10 12.25
CA LEU A 60 -14.02 -4.22 13.34
C LEU A 60 -15.19 -4.83 14.15
N SER A 61 -16.10 -5.54 13.50
CA SER A 61 -17.22 -6.24 14.13
C SER A 61 -16.76 -7.31 15.13
N ASP A 62 -15.66 -8.02 14.84
CA ASP A 62 -15.14 -9.09 15.71
C ASP A 62 -14.52 -8.55 17.01
N LEU A 63 -14.20 -7.25 17.06
CA LEU A 63 -13.69 -6.58 18.26
C LEU A 63 -14.81 -6.01 19.14
N MET A 64 -16.04 -5.98 18.66
CA MET A 64 -17.18 -5.42 19.40
C MET A 64 -17.73 -6.45 20.38
N THR A 65 -18.26 -6.00 21.52
CA THR A 65 -18.85 -6.87 22.53
C THR A 65 -20.24 -7.37 22.15
N ASP A 66 -20.91 -6.70 21.21
CA ASP A 66 -22.20 -7.10 20.65
C ASP A 66 -22.01 -7.87 19.33
N GLU A 67 -22.72 -8.99 19.16
CA GLU A 67 -22.65 -9.85 17.97
C GLU A 67 -23.30 -9.23 16.72
N ARG A 68 -23.90 -8.04 16.84
CA ARG A 68 -24.47 -7.34 15.68
C ARG A 68 -23.36 -6.99 14.68
N ALA A 69 -23.48 -7.45 13.45
CA ALA A 69 -22.56 -7.05 12.38
C ALA A 69 -22.66 -5.53 12.10
N ILE A 70 -21.53 -4.84 11.98
CA ILE A 70 -21.48 -3.46 11.47
C ILE A 70 -21.79 -3.51 9.97
N LYS A 71 -22.79 -2.75 9.52
CA LYS A 71 -23.12 -2.65 8.09
C LYS A 71 -22.60 -1.30 7.57
N PRO A 72 -21.37 -1.24 7.04
CA PRO A 72 -20.86 0.00 6.48
C PRO A 72 -21.70 0.42 5.28
N VAL A 73 -22.01 1.71 5.19
CA VAL A 73 -22.49 2.29 3.93
C VAL A 73 -21.27 2.45 3.03
N VAL A 74 -21.27 1.65 1.95
CA VAL A 74 -20.21 1.64 0.95
C VAL A 74 -20.72 2.36 -0.30
N VAL A 75 -19.99 3.39 -0.71
CA VAL A 75 -20.24 4.10 -1.97
C VAL A 75 -19.25 3.57 -2.99
N GLU A 76 -19.75 2.98 -4.06
CA GLU A 76 -18.94 2.50 -5.18
C GLU A 76 -19.05 3.47 -6.35
N SER A 77 -17.92 3.91 -6.88
CA SER A 77 -17.83 4.83 -8.01
C SER A 77 -16.78 4.39 -9.01
N GLU A 78 -16.94 4.81 -10.26
CA GLU A 78 -15.87 4.73 -11.24
C GLU A 78 -14.78 5.73 -10.87
N PHE A 79 -13.51 5.31 -10.88
CA PHE A 79 -12.43 6.11 -10.33
C PHE A 79 -11.48 6.62 -11.41
N VAL A 80 -10.73 5.72 -12.04
CA VAL A 80 -9.75 6.11 -13.06
C VAL A 80 -9.34 4.90 -13.91
N THR A 81 -9.08 5.12 -15.19
CA THR A 81 -8.37 4.16 -16.03
C THR A 81 -6.89 4.44 -15.94
N TYR A 82 -6.09 3.46 -15.54
CA TYR A 82 -4.65 3.65 -15.34
C TYR A 82 -3.81 2.74 -16.25
N GLU A 83 -3.00 3.39 -17.09
CA GLU A 83 -1.95 2.78 -17.89
C GLU A 83 -0.67 3.60 -17.75
N GLY A 84 0.46 2.95 -17.46
CA GLY A 84 1.73 3.64 -17.33
C GLY A 84 2.95 2.80 -17.69
N THR A 85 3.86 3.41 -18.44
CA THR A 85 5.21 2.91 -18.71
C THR A 85 6.20 3.59 -17.77
N PHE A 86 6.93 2.80 -16.98
CA PHE A 86 7.86 3.27 -15.97
C PHE A 86 9.26 2.70 -16.20
N GLY A 87 10.17 3.55 -16.67
CA GLY A 87 11.61 3.28 -16.74
C GLY A 87 12.33 3.67 -15.45
N ASP A 88 13.28 2.86 -15.00
CA ASP A 88 14.13 3.12 -13.86
C ASP A 88 15.59 2.85 -14.24
N THR A 89 16.46 3.84 -14.06
CA THR A 89 17.88 3.73 -14.41
C THR A 89 18.71 3.65 -13.13
N ILE A 90 19.32 2.50 -12.86
CA ILE A 90 20.21 2.31 -11.73
C ILE A 90 21.64 2.49 -12.21
N LYS A 91 22.29 3.57 -11.78
CA LYS A 91 23.72 3.83 -12.01
C LYS A 91 24.48 3.68 -10.69
N GLY A 92 25.48 2.81 -10.68
CA GLY A 92 26.38 2.61 -9.54
C GLY A 92 27.83 2.81 -9.97
N ASN A 93 28.57 3.62 -9.23
CA ASN A 93 30.01 3.81 -9.43
C ASN A 93 30.70 3.46 -8.11
N ILE A 94 31.64 2.52 -8.13
CA ILE A 94 32.46 2.15 -6.99
C ILE A 94 33.91 2.37 -7.39
N GLY A 95 34.59 3.26 -6.68
CA GLY A 95 36.03 3.49 -6.81
C GLY A 95 36.76 3.00 -5.57
N ALA A 96 37.87 2.30 -5.75
CA ALA A 96 38.80 1.94 -4.69
C ALA A 96 40.23 2.30 -5.10
N GLU A 97 40.97 2.93 -4.19
CA GLU A 97 42.36 3.30 -4.39
C GLU A 97 43.23 2.50 -3.41
N VAL A 98 44.08 1.62 -3.93
CA VAL A 98 45.04 0.84 -3.12
C VAL A 98 46.44 1.04 -3.70
N GLY A 99 47.22 1.92 -3.08
CA GLY A 99 48.56 2.27 -3.55
C GLY A 99 48.54 2.91 -4.94
N ALA A 100 49.35 2.42 -5.88
CA ALA A 100 49.39 2.92 -7.26
C ALA A 100 48.29 2.34 -8.18
N LEU A 101 47.40 1.50 -7.65
CA LEU A 101 46.30 0.89 -8.40
C LEU A 101 44.99 1.63 -8.10
N GLN A 102 44.47 2.31 -9.11
CA GLN A 102 43.13 2.91 -9.10
C GLN A 102 42.16 1.96 -9.82
N MET A 103 41.18 1.42 -9.10
CA MET A 103 40.18 0.52 -9.65
C MET A 103 38.80 1.19 -9.62
N ASN A 104 38.32 1.58 -10.79
CA ASN A 104 37.00 2.17 -10.99
C ASN A 104 36.10 1.15 -11.67
N THR A 105 35.00 0.78 -11.02
CA THR A 105 33.96 -0.07 -11.62
C THR A 105 32.64 0.70 -11.68
N SER A 106 32.13 0.85 -12.90
CA SER A 106 30.86 1.53 -13.17
C SER A 106 29.85 0.55 -13.76
N GLY A 107 28.71 0.40 -13.10
CA GLY A 107 27.57 -0.37 -13.58
C GLY A 107 26.40 0.55 -13.91
N CYS A 108 25.81 0.38 -15.09
CA CYS A 108 24.56 1.05 -15.48
C CYS A 108 23.55 -0.01 -15.90
N GLY A 109 22.43 -0.09 -15.17
CA GLY A 109 21.29 -0.93 -15.52
C GLY A 109 20.07 -0.06 -15.84
N PHE A 110 19.40 -0.36 -16.94
CA PHE A 110 18.11 0.25 -17.30
C PHE A 110 17.02 -0.81 -17.21
N VAL A 111 15.92 -0.51 -16.51
CA VAL A 111 14.77 -1.40 -16.40
C VAL A 111 13.51 -0.63 -16.77
N GLU A 112 12.88 -1.02 -17.86
CA GLU A 112 11.58 -0.49 -18.29
C GLU A 112 10.46 -1.46 -17.94
N ASN A 113 9.43 -0.95 -17.27
CA ASN A 113 8.25 -1.73 -16.89
C ASN A 113 6.98 -1.03 -17.40
N GLN A 114 6.24 -1.70 -18.28
CA GLN A 114 4.88 -1.31 -18.61
C GLN A 114 3.90 -1.97 -17.63
N SER A 115 2.91 -1.22 -17.13
CA SER A 115 1.86 -1.75 -16.27
C SER A 115 0.55 -1.01 -16.49
N SER A 116 -0.54 -1.76 -16.63
CA SER A 116 -1.91 -1.24 -16.74
C SER A 116 -2.77 -1.94 -15.69
N PHE A 117 -3.65 -1.17 -15.04
CA PHE A 117 -4.69 -1.68 -14.16
C PHE A 117 -6.07 -1.64 -14.81
N GLY A 118 -6.17 -1.13 -16.04
CA GLY A 118 -7.46 -0.90 -16.70
C GLY A 118 -8.32 0.11 -15.96
N THR A 119 -9.64 0.02 -16.12
CA THR A 119 -10.61 0.87 -15.43
C THR A 119 -10.82 0.41 -14.00
N LEU A 120 -10.40 1.25 -13.05
CA LEU A 120 -10.53 1.00 -11.62
C LEU A 120 -11.82 1.60 -11.08
N ARG A 121 -12.44 0.85 -10.16
CA ARG A 121 -13.57 1.30 -9.34
C ARG A 121 -13.06 1.57 -7.93
N LYS A 122 -13.63 2.57 -7.27
CA LYS A 122 -13.31 2.95 -5.89
C LYS A 122 -14.50 2.67 -5.00
N GLN A 123 -14.21 2.03 -3.88
CA GLN A 123 -15.17 1.81 -2.80
C GLN A 123 -14.73 2.63 -1.59
N GLU A 124 -15.63 3.48 -1.10
CA GLU A 124 -15.40 4.31 0.08
C GLU A 124 -16.44 3.99 1.15
N VAL A 125 -16.00 3.97 2.40
CA VAL A 125 -16.87 3.74 3.56
C VAL A 125 -17.20 5.07 4.22
N ASP A 126 -18.48 5.29 4.48
CA ASP A 126 -18.91 6.42 5.30
C ASP A 126 -18.51 6.21 6.78
N MET A 127 -17.41 6.84 7.16
CA MET A 127 -16.89 6.77 8.53
C MET A 127 -17.84 7.40 9.56
N GLN A 128 -18.68 8.38 9.19
CA GLN A 128 -19.61 8.98 10.15
C GLN A 128 -20.68 7.98 10.56
N HIS A 129 -21.17 7.19 9.60
CA HIS A 129 -22.12 6.13 9.90
C HIS A 129 -21.46 5.03 10.74
N VAL A 130 -20.25 4.59 10.39
CA VAL A 130 -19.53 3.57 11.15
C VAL A 130 -19.30 4.03 12.60
N MET A 131 -18.88 5.27 12.82
CA MET A 131 -18.63 5.80 14.16
C MET A 131 -19.90 5.86 15.02
N LYS A 132 -21.05 6.26 14.45
CA LYS A 132 -22.34 6.23 15.15
C LYS A 132 -22.73 4.81 15.57
N ASP A 133 -22.62 3.87 14.63
CA ASP A 133 -23.00 2.48 14.85
C ASP A 133 -22.12 1.78 15.90
N VAL A 134 -20.86 2.22 16.01
CA VAL A 134 -19.87 1.73 16.99
C VAL A 134 -20.00 2.42 18.35
N GLN A 135 -20.34 3.71 18.40
CA GLN A 135 -20.47 4.49 19.64
C GLN A 135 -21.53 3.91 20.58
N ASP A 136 -22.62 3.38 20.03
CA ASP A 136 -23.71 2.77 20.79
C ASP A 136 -23.36 1.40 21.39
N ARG A 137 -22.15 0.89 21.12
CA ARG A 137 -21.74 -0.49 21.44
C ARG A 137 -20.52 -0.59 22.36
N TYR A 138 -19.93 0.54 22.75
CA TYR A 138 -18.94 0.60 23.82
C TYR A 138 -19.63 1.11 25.09
N CYS A 139 -19.90 0.20 26.04
CA CYS A 139 -20.19 0.54 27.43
C CYS A 139 -18.88 0.56 28.24
#